data_AF-A0A3A0F0Y2-F1
#
_entry.id   AF-A0A3A0F0Y2-F1
#
_cell.length_a   1.000
_cell.length_b   1.000
_cell.length_c   1.000
_cell.angle_alpha   90.00
_cell.angle_beta   90.00
_cell.angle_gamma   90.00
#
_symmetry.space_group_name_H-M   'P 1'
#
loop_
_entity.id
_entity.type
_entity.pdbx_description
1 polymer ?
#
loop_
_entity_poly.entity_id
_entity_poly.type
_entity_poly.pdbx_seq_one_letter_code
_entity_poly.pdbx_strand_id
1 'polypeptide(L)'
;MRATGKSASHLPTSNTCEDCHTSAAWSPARFDHLGVTGACSTCHDGVRATGKSASHLPTSNTCEDCHTTAAWSPARFDHLGVTAPCATCHDGVRATGKTANHLPSANTCDDCHTTAAWTPARFDHAGITSSCGTCHNGTYATGTPSGHFVSSLDCNECHTTSVWTPASYQHASASYPTGHRQVGDCQSCHVGNTAAAAWRTPAYQPDCAGCHAADFRPGPHKKVDGPTIYYTVSELRDCAGACHEFTDATFTQIRRTRSGEHDAARGGW
;
A
#
# COMPACT_ATOMS: atom_id res chain seq x y z
N MET A 1 41.93 -4.50 -72.06
CA MET A 1 40.64 -4.25 -71.39
C MET A 1 40.83 -2.99 -70.54
N ARG A 2 40.07 -1.91 -70.77
CA ARG A 2 40.21 -0.65 -70.01
C ARG A 2 39.41 -0.77 -68.72
N ALA A 3 40.02 -0.43 -67.57
CA ALA A 3 39.30 -0.37 -66.30
C ALA A 3 38.22 0.72 -66.39
N THR A 4 36.96 0.36 -66.14
CA THR A 4 35.87 1.32 -65.96
C THR A 4 36.13 2.11 -64.69
N GLY A 5 36.16 3.44 -64.79
CA GLY A 5 36.30 4.32 -63.62
C GLY A 5 35.09 4.24 -62.68
N LYS A 6 35.18 4.96 -61.55
CA LYS A 6 34.08 5.08 -60.57
C LYS A 6 32.83 5.66 -61.26
N SER A 7 31.69 4.97 -61.16
CA SER A 7 30.41 5.45 -61.71
C SER A 7 29.87 6.62 -60.87
N ALA A 8 28.89 7.36 -61.40
CA ALA A 8 28.24 8.44 -60.65
C ALA A 8 27.54 7.97 -59.35
N SER A 9 27.21 6.67 -59.27
CA SER A 9 26.61 6.04 -58.08
C SER A 9 27.65 5.35 -57.18
N HIS A 10 28.95 5.42 -57.51
CA HIS A 10 30.01 4.85 -56.69
C HIS A 10 30.16 5.65 -55.39
N LEU A 11 30.38 4.95 -54.28
CA LEU A 11 30.60 5.59 -52.98
C LEU A 11 31.81 6.56 -53.07
N PRO A 12 31.70 7.82 -52.60
CA PRO A 12 32.83 8.74 -52.62
C PRO A 12 33.95 8.20 -51.73
N THR A 13 35.07 7.79 -52.34
CA THR A 13 36.23 7.24 -51.62
C THR A 13 37.52 7.63 -52.32
N SER A 14 38.56 7.92 -51.53
CA SER A 14 39.94 8.10 -51.99
C SER A 14 40.76 6.81 -51.98
N ASN A 15 40.20 5.69 -51.49
CA ASN A 15 40.87 4.40 -51.44
C ASN A 15 41.18 3.86 -52.84
N THR A 16 42.18 2.97 -52.92
CA THR A 16 42.51 2.29 -54.18
C THR A 16 41.47 1.21 -54.46
N CYS A 17 41.40 0.75 -55.71
CA CYS A 17 40.37 -0.22 -56.11
C CYS A 17 40.50 -1.55 -55.36
N GLU A 18 41.73 -1.96 -55.06
CA GLU A 18 42.08 -3.23 -54.42
C GLU A 18 41.65 -3.30 -52.95
N ASP A 19 41.40 -2.15 -52.31
CA ASP A 19 40.89 -2.08 -50.93
C ASP A 19 39.45 -2.60 -50.83
N CYS A 20 38.70 -2.55 -51.93
CA CYS A 20 37.27 -2.87 -51.99
C CYS A 20 36.93 -3.97 -53.00
N HIS A 21 37.72 -4.13 -54.06
CA HIS A 21 37.45 -5.05 -55.16
C HIS A 21 38.57 -6.07 -55.31
N THR A 22 38.21 -7.29 -55.71
CA THR A 22 39.19 -8.28 -56.15
C THR A 22 38.99 -8.56 -57.64
N SER A 23 40.05 -8.97 -58.32
CA SER A 23 39.95 -9.39 -59.73
C SER A 23 39.09 -10.64 -59.90
N ALA A 24 38.98 -11.48 -58.86
CA ALA A 24 38.15 -12.68 -58.84
C ALA A 24 36.66 -12.40 -58.52
N ALA A 25 36.38 -11.35 -57.75
CA ALA A 25 35.04 -10.91 -57.39
C ALA A 25 35.02 -9.37 -57.30
N TRP A 26 34.67 -8.74 -58.42
CA TRP A 26 34.59 -7.28 -58.53
C TRP A 26 33.31 -6.72 -57.91
N SER A 27 32.25 -7.54 -57.81
CA SER A 27 30.98 -7.16 -57.21
C SER A 27 30.40 -8.33 -56.40
N PRO A 28 29.89 -8.10 -55.17
CA PRO A 28 29.86 -6.82 -54.47
C PRO A 28 31.26 -6.40 -53.97
N ALA A 29 31.45 -5.10 -53.77
CA ALA A 29 32.65 -4.57 -53.13
C ALA A 29 32.65 -4.91 -51.63
N ARG A 30 33.83 -5.13 -51.04
CA ARG A 30 34.00 -5.18 -49.58
C ARG A 30 33.96 -3.74 -49.04
N PHE A 31 33.11 -3.52 -48.05
CA PHE A 31 33.02 -2.26 -47.32
C PHE A 31 33.04 -2.54 -45.81
N ASP A 32 33.76 -1.72 -45.07
CA ASP A 32 33.71 -1.67 -43.61
C ASP A 32 33.67 -0.20 -43.15
N HIS A 33 33.27 0.02 -41.90
CA HIS A 33 33.13 1.38 -41.34
C HIS A 33 34.44 1.92 -40.74
N LEU A 34 35.58 1.22 -40.91
CA LEU A 34 36.84 1.68 -40.34
C LEU A 34 37.32 2.92 -41.09
N GLY A 35 37.63 3.99 -40.35
CA GLY A 35 38.10 5.24 -40.94
C GLY A 35 37.01 6.13 -41.54
N VAL A 36 35.72 5.82 -41.34
CA VAL A 36 34.63 6.76 -41.65
C VAL A 36 34.72 7.95 -40.68
N THR A 37 34.96 9.15 -41.23
CA THR A 37 35.05 10.40 -40.45
C THR A 37 33.88 11.35 -40.71
N GLY A 38 32.99 11.03 -41.67
CA GLY A 38 31.78 11.79 -41.96
C GLY A 38 30.59 11.34 -41.10
N ALA A 39 29.58 12.19 -40.95
CA ALA A 39 28.36 11.85 -40.21
C ALA A 39 27.60 10.70 -40.90
N CYS A 40 27.11 9.73 -40.12
CA CYS A 40 26.38 8.57 -40.62
C CYS A 40 25.23 8.94 -41.58
N SER A 41 24.49 10.01 -41.28
CA SER A 41 23.34 10.49 -42.06
C SER A 41 23.68 10.91 -43.50
N THR A 42 24.96 11.15 -43.81
CA THR A 42 25.40 11.52 -45.17
C THR A 42 25.39 10.34 -46.14
N CYS A 43 25.48 9.12 -45.63
CA CYS A 43 25.37 7.87 -46.39
C CYS A 43 24.07 7.14 -46.07
N HIS A 44 23.62 7.14 -44.82
CA HIS A 44 22.37 6.52 -44.36
C HIS A 44 21.17 7.48 -44.51
N ASP A 45 20.98 7.98 -45.72
CA ASP A 45 19.94 8.94 -46.11
C ASP A 45 18.64 8.27 -46.60
N GLY A 46 18.60 6.93 -46.64
CA GLY A 46 17.48 6.15 -47.19
C GLY A 46 17.52 5.98 -48.71
N VAL A 47 18.47 6.60 -49.40
CA VAL A 47 18.70 6.46 -50.85
C VAL A 47 19.96 5.67 -51.12
N ARG A 48 21.09 6.07 -50.53
CA ARG A 48 22.42 5.43 -50.70
C ARG A 48 22.58 4.22 -49.78
N ALA A 49 22.18 4.36 -48.54
CA ALA A 49 22.13 3.29 -47.56
C ALA A 49 20.88 3.42 -46.68
N THR A 50 20.54 2.35 -45.97
CA THR A 50 19.36 2.29 -45.10
C THR A 50 19.42 3.40 -44.05
N GLY A 51 18.46 4.33 -44.09
CA GLY A 51 18.29 5.37 -43.08
C GLY A 51 17.38 4.95 -41.92
N LYS A 52 16.89 5.94 -41.17
CA LYS A 52 15.89 5.74 -40.10
C LYS A 52 14.60 5.14 -40.70
N SER A 53 14.13 4.02 -40.17
CA SER A 53 12.85 3.43 -40.59
C SER A 53 11.66 4.22 -40.03
N ALA A 54 10.46 4.00 -40.56
CA ALA A 54 9.23 4.61 -40.02
C ALA A 54 8.93 4.20 -38.56
N SER A 55 9.50 3.08 -38.11
CA SER A 55 9.38 2.59 -36.73
C SER A 55 10.51 3.09 -35.81
N HIS A 56 11.47 3.87 -36.33
CA HIS A 56 12.54 4.46 -35.54
C HIS A 56 11.97 5.50 -34.58
N LEU A 57 12.49 5.57 -33.34
CA LEU A 57 12.08 6.59 -32.38
C LEU A 57 12.36 8.00 -32.98
N PRO A 58 11.38 8.92 -32.99
CA PRO A 58 11.62 10.28 -33.47
C PRO A 58 12.75 10.93 -32.66
N THR A 59 13.85 11.29 -33.33
CA THR A 59 15.00 11.93 -32.69
C THR A 59 15.76 12.80 -33.67
N SER A 60 16.20 13.97 -33.19
CA SER A 60 17.13 14.87 -33.87
C SER A 60 18.59 14.56 -33.56
N ASN A 61 18.88 13.61 -32.65
CA ASN A 61 20.24 13.22 -32.31
C ASN A 61 20.95 12.60 -33.52
N THR A 62 22.28 12.65 -33.47
CA THR A 62 23.14 11.99 -34.44
C THR A 62 23.08 10.48 -34.24
N CYS A 63 23.44 9.69 -35.25
CA CYS A 63 23.33 8.24 -35.18
C CYS A 63 24.26 7.68 -34.09
N GLU A 64 25.42 8.31 -33.94
CA GLU A 64 26.53 7.95 -33.08
C GLU A 64 26.22 8.18 -31.59
N ASP A 65 25.21 9.00 -31.28
CA ASP A 65 24.71 9.19 -29.91
C ASP A 65 24.02 7.92 -29.37
N CYS A 66 23.47 7.09 -30.27
CA CYS A 66 22.68 5.91 -29.92
C CYS A 66 23.29 4.60 -30.42
N HIS A 67 23.96 4.62 -31.56
CA HIS A 67 24.46 3.43 -32.25
C HIS A 67 25.99 3.43 -32.31
N THR A 68 26.56 2.23 -32.33
CA THR A 68 27.98 2.04 -32.65
C THR A 68 28.11 1.15 -33.87
N THR A 69 29.20 1.31 -34.62
CA THR A 69 29.48 0.45 -35.79
C THR A 69 29.79 -0.99 -35.37
N ALA A 70 30.27 -1.21 -34.14
CA ALA A 70 30.54 -2.53 -33.58
C ALA A 70 29.27 -3.23 -33.05
N ALA A 71 28.31 -2.46 -32.54
CA ALA A 71 27.03 -2.94 -32.03
C ALA A 71 25.94 -1.92 -32.38
N TRP A 72 25.32 -2.13 -33.55
CA TRP A 72 24.26 -1.26 -34.05
C TRP A 72 22.94 -1.48 -33.31
N SER A 73 22.71 -2.67 -32.79
CA SER A 73 21.52 -3.02 -32.00
C SER A 73 21.91 -3.87 -30.78
N PRO A 74 21.34 -3.61 -29.60
CA PRO A 74 20.40 -2.53 -29.31
C PRO A 74 21.08 -1.16 -29.28
N ALA A 75 20.30 -0.10 -29.55
CA ALA A 75 20.75 1.27 -29.38
C ALA A 75 20.88 1.62 -27.89
N ARG A 76 21.81 2.52 -27.55
CA ARG A 76 21.79 3.23 -26.28
C ARG A 76 20.64 4.23 -26.30
N PHE A 77 19.85 4.22 -25.23
CA PHE A 77 18.78 5.18 -25.01
C PHE A 77 18.85 5.67 -23.57
N ASP A 78 18.72 6.98 -23.40
CA ASP A 78 18.49 7.62 -22.12
C ASP A 78 17.36 8.65 -22.25
N HIS A 79 16.88 9.14 -21.12
CA HIS A 79 15.77 10.10 -21.09
C HIS A 79 16.24 11.56 -21.13
N LEU A 80 17.53 11.83 -21.32
CA LEU A 80 18.05 13.19 -21.36
C LEU A 80 17.56 13.88 -22.64
N GLY A 81 16.98 15.07 -22.48
CA GLY A 81 16.44 15.84 -23.61
C GLY A 81 15.09 15.35 -24.15
N VAL A 82 14.46 14.35 -23.51
CA VAL A 82 13.07 13.99 -23.82
C VAL A 82 12.15 15.11 -23.36
N THR A 83 11.50 15.78 -24.32
CA THR A 83 10.53 16.87 -24.07
C THR A 83 9.09 16.46 -24.38
N ALA A 84 8.89 15.32 -25.05
CA ALA A 84 7.56 14.79 -25.32
C ALA A 84 6.94 14.21 -24.04
N PRO A 85 5.60 14.26 -23.88
CA PRO A 85 4.94 13.64 -22.73
C PRO A 85 5.25 12.14 -22.65
N CYS A 86 5.55 11.62 -21.46
CA CYS A 86 5.98 10.23 -21.27
C CYS A 86 5.00 9.21 -21.90
N ALA A 87 3.69 9.47 -21.78
CA ALA A 87 2.62 8.62 -22.31
C ALA A 87 2.64 8.44 -23.84
N THR A 88 3.35 9.30 -24.58
CA THR A 88 3.50 9.14 -26.05
C THR A 88 4.35 7.93 -26.43
N CYS A 89 5.27 7.53 -25.55
CA CYS A 89 6.12 6.36 -25.70
C CYS A 89 5.68 5.23 -24.76
N HIS A 90 5.30 5.56 -23.53
CA HIS A 90 4.80 4.62 -22.51
C HIS A 90 3.29 4.40 -22.66
N ASP A 91 2.88 3.94 -23.83
CA ASP A 91 1.48 3.70 -24.21
C ASP A 91 1.02 2.25 -23.99
N GLY A 92 1.91 1.38 -23.48
CA GLY A 92 1.65 -0.05 -23.32
C GLY A 92 1.88 -0.88 -24.59
N VAL A 93 2.20 -0.24 -25.71
CA VAL A 93 2.53 -0.89 -26.99
C VAL A 93 4.00 -0.72 -27.32
N ARG A 94 4.50 0.53 -27.34
CA ARG A 94 5.91 0.86 -27.64
C ARG A 94 6.80 0.67 -26.42
N ALA A 95 6.35 1.13 -25.26
CA ALA A 95 7.00 0.94 -23.98
C ALA A 95 5.96 0.69 -22.88
N THR A 96 6.41 0.20 -21.73
CA THR A 96 5.55 -0.11 -20.59
C THR A 96 4.76 1.13 -20.16
N GLY A 97 3.43 1.07 -20.28
CA GLY A 97 2.53 2.12 -19.80
C GLY A 97 2.07 1.88 -18.35
N LYS A 98 0.97 2.55 -17.97
CA LYS A 98 0.30 2.33 -16.69
C LYS A 98 -0.19 0.88 -16.60
N THR A 99 0.17 0.16 -15.55
CA THR A 99 -0.32 -1.20 -15.29
C THR A 99 -1.75 -1.15 -14.75
N ALA A 100 -2.44 -2.30 -14.72
CA ALA A 100 -3.80 -2.39 -14.18
C ALA A 100 -3.90 -1.97 -12.70
N ASN A 101 -2.81 -2.09 -11.94
CA ASN A 101 -2.75 -1.70 -10.52
C ASN A 101 -2.19 -0.28 -10.32
N HIS A 102 -1.90 0.45 -11.40
CA HIS A 102 -1.50 1.85 -11.30
C HIS A 102 -2.69 2.67 -10.77
N LEU A 103 -2.44 3.58 -9.82
CA LEU A 103 -3.47 4.47 -9.30
C LEU A 103 -4.13 5.27 -10.45
N PRO A 104 -5.46 5.22 -10.62
CA PRO A 104 -6.13 6.01 -11.65
C PRO A 104 -5.83 7.49 -11.45
N SER A 105 -5.19 8.12 -12.44
CA SER A 105 -4.80 9.52 -12.36
C SER A 105 -4.74 10.14 -13.75
N ALA A 106 -5.21 11.38 -13.85
CA ALA A 106 -5.12 12.23 -15.04
C ALA A 106 -3.84 13.08 -15.07
N ASN A 107 -3.02 13.01 -14.03
CA ASN A 107 -1.74 13.71 -13.92
C ASN A 107 -0.74 13.24 -14.98
N THR A 108 0.25 14.09 -15.25
CA THR A 108 1.39 13.68 -16.06
C THR A 108 2.30 12.75 -15.25
N CYS A 109 3.12 11.94 -15.92
CA CYS A 109 3.92 10.93 -15.24
C CYS A 109 4.98 11.55 -14.32
N ASP A 110 5.51 12.71 -14.71
CA ASP A 110 6.54 13.49 -14.02
C ASP A 110 6.03 14.18 -12.74
N ASP A 111 4.71 14.29 -12.54
CA ASP A 111 4.14 14.73 -11.27
C ASP A 111 4.46 13.75 -10.13
N CYS A 112 4.61 12.46 -10.45
CA CYS A 112 4.83 11.41 -9.45
C CYS A 112 6.18 10.70 -9.61
N HIS A 113 6.64 10.52 -10.85
CA HIS A 113 7.84 9.74 -11.18
C HIS A 113 9.00 10.62 -11.61
N THR A 114 10.22 10.11 -11.46
CA THR A 114 11.40 10.76 -12.05
C THR A 114 12.14 9.76 -12.92
N THR A 115 12.83 10.23 -13.95
CA THR A 115 13.65 9.38 -14.82
C THR A 115 14.89 8.83 -14.12
N ALA A 116 15.36 9.50 -13.07
CA ALA A 116 16.48 9.05 -12.23
C ALA A 116 16.07 7.95 -11.23
N ALA A 117 14.85 8.03 -10.70
CA ALA A 117 14.27 7.04 -9.80
C ALA A 117 12.77 6.92 -10.10
N TRP A 118 12.42 5.90 -10.89
CA TRP A 118 11.04 5.67 -11.30
C TRP A 118 10.17 5.16 -10.14
N THR A 119 10.75 4.37 -9.24
CA THR A 119 10.09 3.88 -8.04
C THR A 119 10.95 4.14 -6.79
N PRO A 120 10.34 4.48 -5.62
CA PRO A 120 8.91 4.73 -5.44
C PRO A 120 8.46 6.04 -6.10
N ALA A 121 7.17 6.11 -6.43
CA ALA A 121 6.55 7.35 -6.87
C ALA A 121 6.36 8.30 -5.67
N ARG A 122 6.37 9.60 -5.95
CA ARG A 122 5.97 10.64 -5.00
C ARG A 122 4.45 10.63 -4.91
N PHE A 123 3.92 10.67 -3.69
CA PHE A 123 2.49 10.73 -3.43
C PHE A 123 2.21 11.52 -2.15
N ASP A 124 1.18 12.36 -2.18
CA ASP A 124 0.72 13.15 -1.05
C ASP A 124 -0.79 12.94 -0.88
N HIS A 125 -1.24 12.83 0.37
CA HIS A 125 -2.65 12.73 0.72
C HIS A 125 -3.34 14.10 0.81
N ALA A 126 -2.58 15.20 0.76
CA ALA A 126 -3.14 16.54 0.81
C ALA A 126 -4.17 16.77 -0.32
N GLY A 127 -5.34 17.30 0.05
CA GLY A 127 -6.42 17.61 -0.90
C GLY A 127 -7.27 16.42 -1.34
N ILE A 128 -6.98 15.19 -0.89
CA ILE A 128 -7.87 14.04 -1.12
C ILE A 128 -9.12 14.18 -0.25
N THR A 129 -10.28 14.27 -0.88
CA THR A 129 -11.59 14.38 -0.23
C THR A 129 -12.45 13.12 -0.37
N SER A 130 -12.06 12.18 -1.24
CA SER A 130 -12.71 10.89 -1.38
C SER A 130 -12.43 9.97 -0.18
N SER A 131 -13.34 9.06 0.13
CA SER A 131 -13.13 8.03 1.17
C SER A 131 -11.85 7.22 0.91
N CYS A 132 -11.08 6.92 1.96
CA CYS A 132 -9.77 6.27 1.85
C CYS A 132 -9.84 4.90 1.15
N GLY A 133 -10.96 4.17 1.35
CA GLY A 133 -11.19 2.85 0.77
C GLY A 133 -11.30 2.83 -0.75
N THR A 134 -11.47 3.97 -1.41
CA THR A 134 -11.47 4.04 -2.89
C THR A 134 -10.08 3.72 -3.46
N CYS A 135 -9.02 4.10 -2.75
CA CYS A 135 -7.63 3.82 -3.10
C CYS A 135 -7.09 2.61 -2.32
N HIS A 136 -7.34 2.56 -1.01
CA HIS A 136 -6.94 1.49 -0.10
C HIS A 136 -7.91 0.30 -0.19
N ASN A 137 -8.01 -0.28 -1.38
CA ASN A 137 -8.92 -1.40 -1.70
C ASN A 137 -8.18 -2.73 -1.92
N GLY A 138 -6.85 -2.76 -1.75
CA GLY A 138 -6.01 -3.93 -2.03
C GLY A 138 -5.55 -4.06 -3.48
N THR A 139 -6.09 -3.26 -4.40
CA THR A 139 -5.66 -3.19 -5.81
C THR A 139 -4.65 -2.07 -6.03
N TYR A 140 -5.00 -0.83 -5.66
CA TYR A 140 -4.15 0.35 -5.90
C TYR A 140 -3.23 0.67 -4.72
N ALA A 141 -3.73 0.51 -3.51
CA ALA A 141 -2.99 0.65 -2.27
C ALA A 141 -3.40 -0.44 -1.27
N THR A 142 -2.56 -0.65 -0.27
CA THR A 142 -2.82 -1.60 0.82
C THR A 142 -4.18 -1.32 1.43
N GLY A 143 -5.09 -2.28 1.35
CA GLY A 143 -6.41 -2.15 1.95
C GLY A 143 -6.42 -2.42 3.45
N THR A 144 -7.63 -2.52 3.99
CA THR A 144 -7.85 -2.86 5.39
C THR A 144 -7.21 -4.22 5.73
N PRO A 145 -6.34 -4.29 6.75
CA PRO A 145 -5.68 -5.54 7.12
C PRO A 145 -6.68 -6.54 7.73
N SER A 146 -6.33 -7.82 7.66
CA SER A 146 -7.09 -8.87 8.35
C SER A 146 -7.07 -8.63 9.86
N GLY A 147 -8.22 -8.78 10.52
CA GLY A 147 -8.38 -8.50 11.95
C GLY A 147 -8.68 -7.03 12.29
N HIS A 148 -8.81 -6.13 11.30
CA HIS A 148 -9.28 -4.77 11.55
C HIS A 148 -10.70 -4.75 12.14
N PHE A 149 -10.98 -3.74 12.97
CA PHE A 149 -12.31 -3.54 13.55
C PHE A 149 -13.37 -3.27 12.49
N VAL A 150 -14.51 -3.98 12.52
CA VAL A 150 -15.57 -3.77 11.52
C VAL A 150 -16.41 -2.57 11.90
N SER A 151 -16.26 -1.49 11.13
CA SER A 151 -16.96 -0.22 11.30
C SER A 151 -17.44 0.31 9.96
N SER A 152 -18.53 1.08 9.98
CA SER A 152 -19.00 1.88 8.83
C SER A 152 -18.48 3.31 8.84
N LEU A 153 -17.70 3.69 9.85
CA LEU A 153 -17.05 4.99 9.92
C LEU A 153 -15.97 5.10 8.85
N ASP A 154 -15.78 6.30 8.31
CA ASP A 154 -14.65 6.58 7.44
C ASP A 154 -13.33 6.46 8.23
N CYS A 155 -12.24 6.16 7.53
CA CYS A 155 -10.96 5.85 8.19
C CYS A 155 -10.41 7.05 8.99
N ASN A 156 -10.70 8.28 8.56
CA ASN A 156 -10.26 9.52 9.20
C ASN A 156 -10.93 9.79 10.55
N GLU A 157 -11.98 9.05 10.92
CA GLU A 157 -12.57 9.09 12.27
C GLU A 157 -11.64 8.45 13.31
N CYS A 158 -10.73 7.56 12.88
CA CYS A 158 -9.82 6.82 13.75
C CYS A 158 -8.34 7.04 13.41
N HIS A 159 -8.02 7.31 12.15
CA HIS A 159 -6.65 7.40 11.64
C HIS A 159 -6.35 8.81 11.14
N THR A 160 -5.07 9.17 11.19
CA THR A 160 -4.57 10.38 10.53
C THR A 160 -3.52 9.99 9.49
N THR A 161 -3.39 10.77 8.43
CA THR A 161 -2.39 10.52 7.38
C THR A 161 -0.96 10.80 7.88
N SER A 162 -0.80 11.60 8.94
CA SER A 162 0.48 11.86 9.59
C SER A 162 0.88 10.80 10.60
N VAL A 163 -0.10 10.20 11.30
CA VAL A 163 0.10 9.11 12.27
C VAL A 163 -1.01 8.09 12.07
N TRP A 164 -0.72 7.05 11.29
CA TRP A 164 -1.70 6.02 10.96
C TRP A 164 -1.90 5.00 12.09
N THR A 165 -0.87 4.74 12.90
CA THR A 165 -0.91 3.78 14.01
C THR A 165 -0.18 4.36 15.23
N PRO A 166 -0.79 4.34 16.43
CA PRO A 166 -2.09 3.75 16.76
C PRO A 166 -3.28 4.54 16.23
N ALA A 167 -4.43 3.87 16.09
CA ALA A 167 -5.70 4.55 15.87
C ALA A 167 -6.12 5.31 17.14
N SER A 168 -6.82 6.43 16.98
CA SER A 168 -7.38 7.23 18.07
C SER A 168 -8.85 7.48 17.78
N TYR A 169 -9.72 7.01 18.67
CA TYR A 169 -11.16 7.21 18.58
C TYR A 169 -11.72 7.61 19.94
N GLN A 170 -12.64 8.58 19.95
CA GLN A 170 -13.34 9.00 21.16
C GLN A 170 -14.80 8.59 21.07
N HIS A 171 -15.27 7.83 22.06
CA HIS A 171 -16.67 7.48 22.16
C HIS A 171 -17.49 8.72 22.50
N ALA A 172 -18.48 9.04 21.66
CA ALA A 172 -19.42 10.14 21.90
C ALA A 172 -20.77 9.67 22.49
N SER A 173 -21.02 8.36 22.52
CA SER A 173 -22.28 7.80 23.00
C SER A 173 -22.41 7.89 24.52
N ALA A 174 -23.58 8.32 25.00
CA ALA A 174 -23.93 8.27 26.43
C ALA A 174 -23.97 6.84 27.00
N SER A 175 -24.05 5.82 26.14
CA SER A 175 -23.97 4.42 26.53
C SER A 175 -22.55 3.94 26.81
N TYR A 176 -21.52 4.76 26.54
CA TYR A 176 -20.16 4.44 26.93
C TYR A 176 -20.04 4.50 28.46
N PRO A 177 -19.71 3.38 29.15
CA PRO A 177 -19.72 3.36 30.60
C PRO A 177 -18.70 4.33 31.20
N THR A 178 -19.17 5.22 32.07
CA THR A 178 -18.26 6.01 32.92
C THR A 178 -17.61 5.07 33.95
N GLY A 179 -16.31 5.25 34.22
CA GLY A 179 -15.59 4.46 35.24
C GLY A 179 -14.82 3.23 34.72
N HIS A 180 -14.91 2.86 33.43
CA HIS A 180 -14.02 1.85 32.85
C HIS A 180 -12.65 2.48 32.55
N ARG A 181 -11.67 2.27 33.44
CA ARG A 181 -10.42 3.06 33.41
C ARG A 181 -9.34 2.56 32.45
N GLN A 182 -9.50 1.39 31.82
CA GLN A 182 -8.45 0.76 30.99
C GLN A 182 -9.07 -0.08 29.87
N VAL A 183 -9.75 0.56 28.92
CA VAL A 183 -10.24 -0.12 27.71
C VAL A 183 -9.09 -0.10 26.70
N GLY A 184 -8.27 -1.15 26.69
CA GLY A 184 -7.06 -1.21 25.86
C GLY A 184 -7.32 -1.51 24.38
N ASP A 185 -8.40 -2.23 24.07
CA ASP A 185 -8.78 -2.63 22.70
C ASP A 185 -10.31 -2.58 22.54
N CYS A 186 -10.78 -2.26 21.34
CA CYS A 186 -12.19 -2.19 20.98
C CYS A 186 -12.92 -3.49 21.32
N GLN A 187 -12.27 -4.64 21.11
CA GLN A 187 -12.88 -5.96 21.29
C GLN A 187 -13.18 -6.31 22.74
N SER A 188 -12.66 -5.54 23.73
CA SER A 188 -13.00 -5.75 25.14
C SER A 188 -14.49 -5.54 25.39
N CYS A 189 -15.11 -4.61 24.67
CA CYS A 189 -16.54 -4.33 24.72
C CYS A 189 -17.25 -4.83 23.45
N HIS A 190 -16.59 -4.72 22.29
CA HIS A 190 -17.12 -5.10 20.99
C HIS A 190 -16.73 -6.53 20.61
N VAL A 191 -17.23 -7.50 21.38
CA VAL A 191 -16.83 -8.91 21.32
C VAL A 191 -17.06 -9.60 19.98
N GLY A 192 -17.96 -9.07 19.15
CA GLY A 192 -18.21 -9.54 17.79
C GLY A 192 -17.30 -8.91 16.73
N ASN A 193 -16.32 -8.09 17.13
CA ASN A 193 -15.55 -7.23 16.24
C ASN A 193 -16.43 -6.30 15.39
N THR A 194 -17.53 -5.79 15.96
CA THR A 194 -18.49 -4.90 15.28
C THR A 194 -18.77 -3.67 16.13
N ALA A 195 -19.31 -2.61 15.52
CA ALA A 195 -19.75 -1.42 16.24
C ALA A 195 -20.79 -1.68 17.35
N ALA A 196 -21.46 -2.83 17.35
CA ALA A 196 -22.39 -3.19 18.42
C ALA A 196 -21.62 -3.69 19.66
N ALA A 197 -21.85 -3.05 20.81
CA ALA A 197 -21.44 -3.58 22.11
C ALA A 197 -22.58 -4.43 22.67
N ALA A 198 -22.43 -5.76 22.62
CA ALA A 198 -23.41 -6.69 23.14
C ALA A 198 -23.07 -7.08 24.58
N TRP A 199 -24.07 -7.05 25.46
CA TRP A 199 -23.95 -7.62 26.81
C TRP A 199 -23.72 -9.14 26.70
N ARG A 200 -22.68 -9.63 27.37
CA ARG A 200 -22.39 -11.09 27.43
C ARG A 200 -23.50 -11.85 28.16
N THR A 201 -24.15 -11.19 29.12
CA THR A 201 -25.27 -11.74 29.89
C THR A 201 -26.42 -10.73 29.95
N PRO A 202 -27.28 -10.67 28.91
CA PRO A 202 -28.34 -9.67 28.80
C PRO A 202 -29.34 -9.66 29.96
N ALA A 203 -29.50 -10.78 30.67
CA ALA A 203 -30.37 -10.85 31.85
C ALA A 203 -29.91 -9.93 33.01
N TYR A 204 -28.62 -9.56 33.02
CA TYR A 204 -28.02 -8.73 34.07
C TYR A 204 -27.78 -7.27 33.67
N GLN A 205 -28.21 -6.86 32.47
CA GLN A 205 -28.13 -5.46 32.07
C GLN A 205 -29.02 -4.57 32.96
N PRO A 206 -28.63 -3.32 33.26
CA PRO A 206 -27.40 -2.63 32.84
C PRO A 206 -26.23 -2.78 33.85
N ASP A 207 -26.31 -3.71 34.79
CA ASP A 207 -25.36 -3.84 35.89
C ASP A 207 -24.01 -4.44 35.43
N CYS A 208 -22.99 -4.36 36.29
CA CYS A 208 -21.65 -4.90 36.04
C CYS A 208 -21.68 -6.37 35.59
N ALA A 209 -22.54 -7.18 36.21
CA ALA A 209 -22.74 -8.59 35.88
C ALA A 209 -23.24 -8.82 34.44
N GLY A 210 -23.81 -7.81 33.78
CA GLY A 210 -24.18 -7.89 32.36
C GLY A 210 -22.99 -8.25 31.46
N CYS A 211 -21.77 -7.89 31.86
CA CYS A 211 -20.53 -8.26 31.18
C CYS A 211 -19.64 -9.18 32.03
N HIS A 212 -19.63 -8.99 33.35
CA HIS A 212 -18.70 -9.63 34.28
C HIS A 212 -19.30 -10.79 35.08
N ALA A 213 -20.47 -11.35 34.68
CA ALA A 213 -21.07 -12.46 35.42
C ALA A 213 -20.15 -13.68 35.55
N ALA A 214 -19.30 -13.94 34.55
CA ALA A 214 -18.32 -15.02 34.58
C ALA A 214 -17.16 -14.76 35.56
N ASP A 215 -16.92 -13.50 35.92
CA ASP A 215 -15.87 -13.10 36.86
C ASP A 215 -16.33 -13.23 38.32
N PHE A 216 -17.64 -13.43 38.56
CA PHE A 216 -18.19 -13.58 39.91
C PHE A 216 -17.64 -14.83 40.60
N ARG A 217 -17.02 -14.62 41.77
CA ARG A 217 -16.48 -15.70 42.60
C ARG A 217 -17.37 -15.87 43.83
N PRO A 218 -18.14 -16.96 44.00
CA PRO A 218 -19.02 -17.13 45.15
C PRO A 218 -18.28 -17.24 46.48
N GLY A 219 -17.09 -17.85 46.51
CA GLY A 219 -16.37 -18.19 47.74
C GLY A 219 -16.22 -17.04 48.76
N PRO A 220 -15.80 -15.84 48.34
CA PRO A 220 -15.70 -14.68 49.22
C PRO A 220 -17.06 -14.04 49.63
N HIS A 221 -18.16 -14.44 48.98
CA HIS A 221 -19.51 -13.87 49.11
C HIS A 221 -20.46 -14.82 49.86
N LYS A 222 -20.19 -15.11 51.13
CA LYS A 222 -21.04 -15.97 51.97
C LYS A 222 -22.21 -15.19 52.56
N LYS A 223 -23.39 -15.83 52.59
CA LYS A 223 -24.56 -15.45 53.40
C LYS A 223 -24.51 -16.09 54.77
N VAL A 224 -24.20 -17.37 54.85
CA VAL A 224 -24.22 -18.17 56.10
C VAL A 224 -23.00 -19.09 56.07
N ASP A 225 -22.35 -19.34 57.21
CA ASP A 225 -21.19 -20.24 57.28
C ASP A 225 -21.56 -21.72 57.49
N GLY A 226 -22.64 -22.03 58.22
CA GLY A 226 -23.01 -23.41 58.56
C GLY A 226 -24.54 -23.64 58.60
N PRO A 227 -25.13 -24.36 57.62
CA PRO A 227 -24.53 -24.80 56.35
C PRO A 227 -24.10 -23.60 55.50
N THR A 228 -23.03 -23.77 54.71
CA THR A 228 -22.51 -22.64 53.93
C THR A 228 -23.46 -22.30 52.78
N ILE A 229 -23.97 -21.06 52.77
CA ILE A 229 -24.82 -20.52 51.70
C ILE A 229 -24.09 -19.31 51.11
N TYR A 230 -24.01 -19.23 49.79
CA TYR A 230 -23.37 -18.12 49.09
C TYR A 230 -24.41 -17.19 48.46
N TYR A 231 -24.00 -15.93 48.24
CA TYR A 231 -24.69 -15.05 47.29
C TYR A 231 -24.46 -15.55 45.87
N THR A 232 -25.47 -15.34 45.04
CA THR A 232 -25.41 -15.55 43.60
C THR A 232 -25.05 -14.25 42.89
N VAL A 233 -24.55 -14.36 41.66
CA VAL A 233 -24.32 -13.20 40.79
C VAL A 233 -25.60 -12.40 40.55
N SER A 234 -26.76 -13.07 40.54
CA SER A 234 -28.07 -12.44 40.41
C SER A 234 -28.44 -11.55 41.60
N GLU A 235 -27.87 -11.79 42.77
CA GLU A 235 -28.12 -11.01 43.98
C GLU A 235 -27.10 -9.88 44.15
N LEU A 236 -25.94 -9.98 43.50
CA LEU A 236 -24.83 -9.02 43.59
C LEU A 236 -24.44 -8.52 42.19
N ARG A 237 -25.45 -8.13 41.39
CA ARG A 237 -25.31 -7.81 39.96
C ARG A 237 -24.48 -6.55 39.71
N ASP A 238 -24.52 -5.61 40.64
CA ASP A 238 -23.74 -4.37 40.64
C ASP A 238 -22.31 -4.55 41.17
N CYS A 239 -21.97 -5.77 41.62
CA CYS A 239 -20.69 -6.11 42.22
C CYS A 239 -20.30 -5.20 43.42
N ALA A 240 -21.29 -4.61 44.11
CA ALA A 240 -21.06 -3.78 45.31
C ALA A 240 -20.56 -4.60 46.53
N GLY A 241 -20.67 -5.93 46.46
CA GLY A 241 -20.24 -6.86 47.49
C GLY A 241 -21.39 -7.35 48.39
N ALA A 242 -21.12 -8.38 49.19
CA ALA A 242 -22.08 -8.97 50.12
C ALA A 242 -22.22 -8.10 51.38
N CYS A 243 -23.27 -7.28 51.45
CA CYS A 243 -23.48 -6.38 52.58
C CYS A 243 -23.76 -7.09 53.91
N HIS A 244 -24.34 -8.29 53.89
CA HIS A 244 -24.77 -8.98 55.11
C HIS A 244 -24.31 -10.44 55.15
N GLU A 245 -23.88 -10.89 56.31
CA GLU A 245 -23.80 -12.30 56.68
C GLU A 245 -24.83 -12.55 57.77
N PHE A 246 -25.55 -13.66 57.69
CA PHE A 246 -26.63 -14.07 58.57
C PHE A 246 -26.18 -15.17 59.52
N THR A 247 -26.86 -15.28 60.66
CA THR A 247 -26.59 -16.31 61.67
C THR A 247 -26.97 -17.72 61.18
N ASP A 248 -28.06 -17.82 60.41
CA ASP A 248 -28.60 -19.07 59.88
C ASP A 248 -29.33 -18.89 58.53
N ALA A 249 -29.86 -19.97 58.00
CA ALA A 249 -30.54 -20.03 56.70
C ALA A 249 -31.93 -19.37 56.67
N THR A 250 -32.43 -18.81 57.79
CA THR A 250 -33.69 -18.04 57.80
C THR A 250 -33.50 -16.62 57.26
N PHE A 251 -32.26 -16.13 57.23
CA PHE A 251 -31.89 -14.77 56.81
C PHE A 251 -32.60 -13.65 57.59
N THR A 252 -33.07 -13.93 58.82
CA THR A 252 -33.79 -12.95 59.65
C THR A 252 -32.88 -12.17 60.60
N GLN A 253 -31.72 -12.73 60.97
CA GLN A 253 -30.78 -12.11 61.90
C GLN A 253 -29.40 -11.95 61.26
N ILE A 254 -28.94 -10.70 61.18
CA ILE A 254 -27.62 -10.35 60.65
C ILE A 254 -26.56 -10.67 61.70
N ARG A 255 -25.59 -11.50 61.32
CA ARG A 255 -24.37 -11.78 62.09
C ARG A 255 -23.32 -10.68 61.91
N ARG A 256 -23.14 -10.21 60.67
CA ARG A 256 -22.15 -9.19 60.31
C ARG A 256 -22.65 -8.33 59.16
N THR A 257 -22.41 -7.03 59.24
CA THR A 257 -22.59 -6.09 58.13
C THR A 257 -21.23 -5.70 57.56
N ARG A 258 -21.11 -5.65 56.24
CA ARG A 258 -19.95 -5.13 55.50
C ARG A 258 -20.40 -3.83 54.82
N SER A 259 -19.65 -2.75 55.00
CA SER A 259 -20.06 -1.39 54.57
C SER A 259 -19.07 -0.71 53.61
N GLY A 260 -18.14 -1.48 53.04
CA GLY A 260 -17.19 -0.98 52.04
C GLY A 260 -17.59 -1.38 50.63
N GLU A 261 -17.35 -0.51 49.65
CA GLU A 261 -17.49 -0.82 48.23
C GLU A 261 -16.42 -1.86 47.83
N HIS A 262 -16.85 -2.90 47.11
CA HIS A 262 -15.96 -3.95 46.63
C HIS A 262 -15.13 -3.47 45.41
N ASP A 263 -13.82 -3.33 45.59
CA ASP A 263 -12.85 -3.10 44.51
C ASP A 263 -12.31 -4.44 44.00
N ALA A 264 -12.86 -4.92 42.89
CA ALA A 264 -12.46 -6.17 42.24
C ALA A 264 -10.97 -6.19 41.82
N ALA A 265 -10.31 -5.04 41.63
CA ALA A 265 -8.92 -4.96 41.23
C ALA A 265 -7.93 -5.06 42.42
N ARG A 266 -8.38 -4.78 43.64
CA ARG A 266 -7.53 -4.82 44.85
C ARG A 266 -7.61 -6.13 45.62
N GLY A 267 -8.45 -7.08 45.19
CA GLY A 267 -8.62 -8.37 45.85
C GLY A 267 -9.10 -8.26 47.30
N GLY A 268 -9.67 -7.11 47.67
CA GLY A 268 -10.06 -6.79 49.03
C GLY A 268 -11.54 -7.06 49.30
N TRP A 269 -11.80 -7.47 50.54
CA TRP A 269 -13.01 -7.14 51.28
C TRP A 269 -12.65 -6.13 52.36
#